data_AF-A0A846E5R7-F1
#
_entry.id   AF-A0A846E5R7-F1
#
_cell.length_a   1.000
_cell.length_b   1.000
_cell.length_c   1.000
_cell.angle_alpha   90.00
_cell.angle_beta   90.00
_cell.angle_gamma   90.00
#
_symmetry.space_group_name_H-M   'P 1'
#
loop_
_entity.id
_entity.type
_entity.pdbx_description
1 polymer ?
#
loop_
_entity_poly.entity_id
_entity_poly.type
_entity_poly.pdbx_seq_one_letter_code
_entity_poly.pdbx_strand_id
1 'polypeptide(L)' 'ETSLPMMSLVEKWQKFRPLDPLTGELIENVKVFKLLQKLLTVLEDFDLIMLETQHPS' A
#
# COMPACT_ATOMS: atom_id res chain seq x y z
N GLU A 1 -8.33 -6.42 -17.12
CA GLU A 1 -8.67 -6.06 -15.73
C GLU A 1 -8.40 -4.57 -15.49
N THR A 2 -9.06 -3.92 -14.53
CA THR A 2 -8.69 -2.56 -14.11
C THR A 2 -7.51 -2.63 -13.15
N SER A 3 -6.30 -2.37 -13.64
CA SER A 3 -5.12 -2.14 -12.79
C SER A 3 -5.42 -0.96 -11.86
N LEU A 4 -5.38 -1.19 -10.54
CA LEU A 4 -5.56 -0.13 -9.55
C LEU A 4 -4.18 0.45 -9.23
N PRO A 5 -3.93 1.75 -9.47
CA PRO A 5 -2.65 2.34 -9.12
C PRO A 5 -2.46 2.29 -7.61
N MET A 6 -1.21 2.08 -7.16
CA MET A 6 -0.85 1.99 -5.73
C MET A 6 -1.39 3.16 -4.90
N MET A 7 -1.53 4.35 -5.50
CA MET A 7 -2.09 5.52 -4.84
C MET A 7 -3.58 5.39 -4.50
N SER A 8 -4.38 4.69 -5.30
CA SER A 8 -5.79 4.42 -4.95
C SER A 8 -5.91 3.51 -3.72
N LEU A 9 -4.94 2.62 -3.50
CA LEU A 9 -4.86 1.80 -2.29
C LEU A 9 -4.47 2.66 -1.07
N VAL A 10 -3.52 3.59 -1.22
CA VAL A 10 -3.13 4.55 -0.18
C VAL A 10 -4.33 5.39 0.28
N GLU A 11 -5.04 6.00 -0.67
CA GLU A 11 -6.22 6.82 -0.39
C GLU A 11 -7.33 6.02 0.29
N LYS A 12 -7.59 4.80 -0.18
CA LYS A 12 -8.59 3.92 0.42
C LYS A 12 -8.21 3.52 1.83
N TRP A 13 -6.94 3.20 2.08
CA TRP A 13 -6.44 2.83 3.41
C TRP A 13 -6.60 3.99 4.41
N GLN A 14 -6.26 5.22 4.00
CA GLN A 14 -6.36 6.40 4.87
C GLN A 14 -7.79 6.74 5.28
N LYS A 15 -8.81 6.41 4.46
CA LYS A 15 -10.21 6.57 4.86
C LYS A 15 -10.60 5.75 6.10
N PHE A 16 -9.95 4.61 6.31
CA PHE A 16 -10.21 3.74 7.46
C PHE A 16 -9.20 3.95 8.60
N ARG A 17 -7.99 4.39 8.27
CA ARG A 17 -6.89 4.62 9.22
C ARG A 17 -6.21 5.95 8.95
N PRO A 18 -6.86 7.09 9.29
CA PRO A 18 -6.35 8.41 8.95
C PRO A 18 -5.19 8.86 9.83
N LEU A 19 -4.98 8.22 10.99
CA LEU A 19 -3.99 8.65 11.98
C LEU A 19 -2.82 7.67 12.06
N ASP A 20 -1.62 8.22 12.33
CA ASP A 20 -0.44 7.46 12.71
C ASP A 20 -0.67 6.93 14.14
N PRO A 21 -0.59 5.60 14.36
CA PRO A 21 -0.93 5.01 15.65
C PRO A 21 0.08 5.36 16.75
N LEU A 22 1.28 5.85 16.40
CA LEU A 22 2.30 6.22 17.36
C LEU A 22 2.21 7.68 17.79
N THR A 23 1.82 8.57 16.88
CA THR A 23 1.77 10.02 17.14
C THR A 23 0.36 10.57 17.33
N GLY A 24 -0.65 9.87 16.81
CA GLY A 24 -2.04 10.36 16.77
C GLY A 24 -2.28 11.46 15.73
N GLU A 25 -1.27 11.81 14.93
CA GLU A 25 -1.37 12.82 13.86
C GLU A 25 -1.85 12.19 12.55
N LEU A 26 -2.23 13.02 11.57
CA LEU A 26 -2.56 12.52 10.23
C LEU A 26 -1.36 11.79 9.61
N ILE A 27 -1.59 10.57 9.15
CA ILE A 27 -0.53 9.77 8.56
C ILE A 27 -0.23 10.20 7.13
N GLU A 28 1.03 10.48 6.85
CA GLU A 28 1.49 10.90 5.53
C GLU A 28 1.33 9.78 4.48
N ASN A 29 0.97 10.17 3.25
CA ASN A 29 0.81 9.25 2.13
C ASN A 29 2.03 8.35 1.91
N VAL A 30 3.25 8.89 2.09
CA VAL A 30 4.51 8.15 1.91
C VAL A 30 4.65 7.03 2.94
N LYS A 31 4.24 7.26 4.19
CA LYS A 31 4.25 6.22 5.24
C LYS A 31 3.26 5.10 4.89
N VAL A 32 2.06 5.46 4.47
CA VAL A 32 1.03 4.50 4.04
C VAL A 32 1.50 3.69 2.84
N PHE A 33 2.06 4.34 1.83
CA PHE A 33 2.61 3.71 0.64
C PHE A 33 3.66 2.65 1.00
N LYS A 34 4.63 2.99 1.85
CA LYS A 34 5.67 2.05 2.31
C LYS A 34 5.08 0.87 3.08
N LEU A 35 4.07 1.12 3.93
CA LEU A 35 3.40 0.08 4.70
C LEU A 35 2.64 -0.89 3.79
N LEU A 36 1.89 -0.36 2.81
CA LEU A 36 1.17 -1.16 1.82
C LEU A 36 2.11 -1.93 0.91
N GLN A 37 3.21 -1.32 0.44
CA GLN A 37 4.24 -2.03 -0.31
C GLN A 37 4.79 -3.22 0.48
N LYS A 38 5.18 -3.01 1.74
CA LYS A 38 5.69 -4.09 2.58
C LYS A 38 4.65 -5.20 2.78
N LEU A 39 3.39 -4.83 3.02
CA LEU A 39 2.31 -5.81 3.16
C LEU A 39 2.13 -6.63 1.88
N LEU A 40 2.09 -5.98 0.73
CA LEU A 40 1.90 -6.63 -0.55
C LEU A 40 3.07 -7.56 -0.89
N THR A 41 4.31 -7.15 -0.65
CA THR A 41 5.49 -8.02 -0.79
C THR A 41 5.39 -9.25 0.11
N VAL A 42 5.01 -9.08 1.38
CA VAL A 42 4.81 -10.23 2.28
C VAL A 42 3.73 -11.16 1.73
N LEU A 43 2.61 -10.64 1.25
CA LEU A 43 1.55 -11.48 0.67
C LEU A 43 2.01 -12.22 -0.59
N GLU A 44 2.84 -11.59 -1.42
CA GLU A 44 3.48 -12.22 -2.57
C GLU A 44 4.47 -13.32 -2.16
N ASP A 45 5.32 -13.08 -1.14
CA ASP A 45 6.27 -14.07 -0.61
C ASP A 45 5.56 -15.33 -0.05
N PHE A 46 4.28 -15.20 0.34
CA PHE A 46 3.42 -16.29 0.80
C PHE A 46 2.55 -16.89 -0.33
N ASP A 47 2.79 -16.53 -1.59
CA ASP A 47 2.01 -16.95 -2.77
C ASP A 47 0.50 -16.64 -2.67
N LEU A 48 0.11 -15.64 -1.87
CA LEU A 48 -1.29 -15.25 -1.68
C LEU A 48 -1.79 -14.30 -2.76
N ILE A 49 -0.87 -13.54 -3.36
CA ILE A 49 -1.12 -12.62 -4.48
C ILE A 49 0.06 -12.68 -5.45
N MET A 50 -0.15 -12.19 -6.67
CA MET A 50 0.91 -11.95 -7.64
C MET A 50 0.98 -10.45 -7.90
N LEU A 51 2.16 -9.85 -7.80
CA LEU A 51 2.35 -8.44 -8.12
C LEU A 51 2.87 -8.29 -9.54
N GLU A 52 2.18 -7.49 -10.36
CA GLU A 52 2.72 -7.09 -11.66
C GLU A 52 3.81 -6.03 -11.45
N THR A 53 5.07 -6.44 -11.61
CA THR A 53 6.17 -5.48 -11.71
C THR A 53 6.24 -4.96 -13.14
N GLN A 54 6.21 -3.63 -13.31
CA GLN A 54 6.62 -3.05 -14.60
C GLN A 54 8.12 -3.29 -14.75
N HIS A 55 8.50 -4.28 -15.55
CA HIS A 55 9.89 -4.40 -16.00
C HIS A 55 10.24 -3.11 -16.75
N PRO A 56 11.31 -2.39 -16.37
CA PRO A 56 11.83 -1.32 -17.20
C PRO A 56 12.46 -1.98 -18.44
N SER A 57 11.79 -1.81 -19.58
CA SER A 57 12.31 -2.11 -20.92
C SER A 57 13.52 -1.23 -21.26
#